data_AF-A0A378P8N7-F1
#
_entry.id   AF-A0A378P8N7-F1
#
_cell.length_a   1.000
_cell.length_b   1.000
_cell.length_c   1.000
_cell.angle_alpha   90.00
_cell.angle_beta   90.00
_cell.angle_gamma   90.00
#
_symmetry.space_group_name_H-M   'P 1'
#
loop_
_entity.id
_entity.type
_entity.pdbx_description
1 polymer ?
#
loop_
_entity_poly.entity_id
_entity_poly.type
_entity_poly.pdbx_seq_one_letter_code
_entity_poly.pdbx_strand_id
1 'polypeptide(L)'
;MDWNKLASGMLKAELKRRNISYEQLVTLLNAIDVHETHASILNKMSRGAFQFAFFLQCAAAIGITNLRLDDLAQTTSDAKSR
;
A
#
# COMPACT_ATOMS: atom_id res chain seq x y z
N MET A 1 5.87 -16.12 -6.40
CA MET A 1 4.98 -14.97 -6.15
C MET A 1 5.50 -14.24 -4.93
N ASP A 2 5.79 -12.95 -5.04
CA ASP A 2 6.28 -12.14 -3.92
C ASP A 2 5.12 -11.30 -3.35
N TRP A 3 4.54 -11.78 -2.26
CA TRP A 3 3.39 -11.14 -1.59
C TRP A 3 3.72 -9.78 -0.99
N ASN A 4 4.97 -9.57 -0.56
CA ASN A 4 5.41 -8.29 0.00
C ASN A 4 5.46 -7.22 -1.09
N LYS A 5 5.98 -7.59 -2.27
CA LYS A 5 5.99 -6.72 -3.45
C LYS A 5 4.56 -6.38 -3.91
N LEU A 6 3.66 -7.36 -3.86
CA LEU A 6 2.24 -7.15 -4.20
C LEU A 6 1.57 -6.18 -3.23
N ALA A 7 1.69 -6.41 -1.92
CA ALA A 7 1.08 -5.57 -0.89
C ALA A 7 1.59 -4.12 -0.94
N SER A 8 2.91 -3.93 -1.04
CA SER A 8 3.49 -2.58 -1.21
C SER A 8 3.09 -1.94 -2.54
N GLY A 9 2.99 -2.71 -3.62
CA GLY A 9 2.52 -2.25 -4.92
C GLY A 9 1.08 -1.74 -4.87
N MET A 10 0.19 -2.48 -4.21
CA MET A 10 -1.22 -2.08 -4.01
C MET A 10 -1.32 -0.77 -3.26
N LEU A 11 -0.59 -0.62 -2.15
CA LEU A 11 -0.63 0.59 -1.35
C LEU A 11 -0.04 1.80 -2.11
N LYS A 12 1.06 1.62 -2.85
CA LYS A 12 1.62 2.66 -3.73
C LYS A 12 0.66 3.09 -4.82
N ALA A 13 -0.08 2.14 -5.41
CA ALA A 13 -1.08 2.44 -6.44
C ALA A 13 -2.22 3.29 -5.87
N GLU A 14 -2.69 3.00 -4.66
CA GLU A 14 -3.69 3.81 -3.96
C GLU A 14 -3.20 5.23 -3.67
N LEU A 15 -1.98 5.38 -3.15
CA LEU A 15 -1.37 6.69 -2.92
C LEU A 15 -1.28 7.50 -4.22
N LYS A 16 -0.83 6.87 -5.31
CA LYS A 16 -0.74 7.50 -6.63
C LYS A 16 -2.12 7.90 -7.18
N ARG A 17 -3.13 7.02 -7.06
CA ARG A 17 -4.52 7.32 -7.48
C ARG A 17 -5.09 8.55 -6.79
N ARG A 18 -4.67 8.80 -5.55
CA ARG A 18 -5.12 9.93 -4.71
C ARG A 18 -4.20 11.13 -4.74
N ASN A 19 -3.12 11.08 -5.51
CA ASN A 19 -2.07 12.10 -5.56
C ASN A 19 -1.50 12.45 -4.17
N ILE A 20 -1.29 11.42 -3.32
CA ILE A 20 -0.75 11.57 -1.97
C ILE A 20 0.74 11.23 -1.97
N SER A 21 1.57 12.18 -1.51
CA SER A 21 2.99 11.96 -1.27
C SER A 21 3.25 11.23 0.06
N TYR A 22 4.46 10.71 0.27
CA TYR A 22 4.79 10.09 1.56
C TYR A 22 4.82 11.10 2.71
N GLU A 23 5.20 12.36 2.46
CA GLU A 23 5.12 13.47 3.44
C GLU A 23 3.66 13.71 3.88
N GLN A 24 2.74 13.72 2.92
CA GLN A 24 1.31 13.83 3.21
C GLN A 24 0.79 12.59 3.95
N LEU A 25 1.24 11.39 3.59
CA LEU A 25 0.87 10.15 4.29
C LEU A 25 1.31 10.17 5.74
N VAL A 26 2.52 10.65 6.06
CA VAL A 26 2.98 10.85 7.45
C VAL A 26 1.99 11.75 8.21
N THR A 27 1.58 12.86 7.60
CA THR A 27 0.66 13.82 8.21
C THR A 27 -0.72 13.20 8.45
N LEU A 28 -1.25 12.45 7.47
CA LEU A 28 -2.55 11.79 7.56
C LEU A 28 -2.56 10.65 8.59
N LEU A 29 -1.48 9.86 8.66
CA LEU A 29 -1.31 8.83 9.69
C LEU A 29 -1.22 9.45 11.08
N ASN A 30 -0.49 10.56 11.22
CA ASN A 30 -0.39 11.27 12.49
C ASN A 30 -1.75 11.81 12.97
N ALA A 31 -2.64 12.21 12.06
CA ALA A 31 -3.99 12.66 12.40
C ALA A 31 -4.89 11.56 12.97
N ILE A 32 -4.53 10.28 12.79
CA ILE A 32 -5.22 9.11 13.36
C ILE A 32 -4.40 8.41 14.45
N ASP A 33 -3.49 9.13 15.10
CA ASP A 33 -2.62 8.64 16.19
C ASP A 33 -1.64 7.52 15.76
N VAL A 34 -1.30 7.47 14.47
CA VAL A 34 -0.30 6.55 13.90
C VAL A 34 0.97 7.34 13.58
N HIS A 35 1.95 7.27 14.48
CA HIS A 35 3.20 8.00 14.33
C HIS A 35 4.22 7.22 13.50
N GLU A 36 4.39 7.65 12.25
CA GLU A 36 5.39 7.12 11.33
C GLU A 36 6.32 8.24 10.86
N THR A 37 7.53 7.86 10.45
CA THR A 37 8.49 8.78 9.84
C THR A 37 8.54 8.55 8.33
N HIS A 38 8.98 9.55 7.58
CA HIS A 38 9.20 9.39 6.15
C HIS A 38 10.13 8.20 5.84
N ALA A 39 11.20 8.03 6.62
CA ALA A 39 12.14 6.92 6.49
C ALA A 39 11.50 5.55 6.81
N SER A 40 10.67 5.45 7.85
CA SER A 40 10.01 4.19 8.20
C SER A 40 8.98 3.77 7.15
N ILE A 41 8.22 4.72 6.59
CA ILE A 41 7.31 4.47 5.47
C ILE A 41 8.10 4.01 4.24
N LEU A 42 9.18 4.71 3.85
CA LEU A 42 10.02 4.31 2.73
C LEU A 42 10.56 2.88 2.90
N ASN A 43 11.04 2.54 4.09
CA ASN A 43 11.54 1.20 4.38
C ASN A 43 10.45 0.12 4.25
N LYS A 44 9.25 0.38 4.80
CA LYS A 44 8.08 -0.51 4.68
C LYS A 44 7.66 -0.68 3.21
N MET A 45 7.60 0.42 2.46
CA MET A 45 7.21 0.42 1.05
C MET A 45 8.27 -0.22 0.14
N SER A 46 9.56 -0.11 0.48
CA SER A 46 10.66 -0.67 -0.29
C SER A 46 10.74 -2.19 -0.12
N ARG A 47 10.71 -2.67 1.13
CA ARG A 47 10.79 -4.10 1.45
C ARG A 47 9.47 -4.84 1.26
N GLY A 48 8.35 -4.12 1.38
CA GLY A 48 7.00 -4.67 1.34
C GLY A 48 6.63 -5.55 2.54
N ALA A 49 7.53 -5.71 3.51
CA ALA A 49 7.29 -6.44 4.74
C ALA A 49 6.78 -5.46 5.81
N PHE A 50 5.47 -5.31 5.88
CA PHE A 50 4.78 -4.57 6.95
C PHE A 50 3.58 -5.38 7.42
N GLN A 51 3.15 -5.12 8.66
CA GLN A 51 1.96 -5.77 9.21
C GLN A 51 0.72 -5.30 8.45
N PHE A 52 -0.26 -6.19 8.28
CA PHE A 52 -1.54 -5.82 7.66
C PHE A 52 -2.25 -4.68 8.41
N ALA A 53 -2.05 -4.57 9.73
CA ALA A 53 -2.53 -3.43 10.51
C ALA A 53 -2.02 -2.08 9.96
N PHE A 54 -0.76 -1.98 9.54
CA PHE A 54 -0.21 -0.79 8.91
C PHE A 54 -0.91 -0.47 7.58
N PHE A 55 -1.21 -1.50 6.78
CA PHE A 55 -2.00 -1.31 5.57
C PHE A 55 -3.37 -0.71 5.87
N LEU A 56 -4.08 -1.25 6.87
CA LEU A 56 -5.40 -0.76 7.29
C LEU A 56 -5.33 0.67 7.83
N GLN A 57 -4.27 1.01 8.58
CA GLN A 57 -4.03 2.38 9.04
C GLN A 57 -3.85 3.33 7.86
N CYS A 58 -3.02 2.97 6.87
CA CYS A 58 -2.90 3.78 5.65
C CYS A 58 -4.23 3.86 4.90
N ALA A 59 -4.98 2.76 4.79
CA ALA A 59 -6.29 2.71 4.15
C ALA A 59 -7.28 3.67 4.81
N ALA A 60 -7.36 3.66 6.14
CA ALA A 60 -8.18 4.60 6.90
C ALA A 60 -7.72 6.04 6.70
N ALA A 61 -6.42 6.31 6.80
CA ALA A 61 -5.84 7.65 6.67
C ALA A 61 -6.05 8.29 5.29
N ILE A 62 -6.06 7.50 4.21
CA ILE A 62 -6.22 7.99 2.83
C ILE A 62 -7.61 7.75 2.25
N GLY A 63 -8.55 7.20 3.03
CA GLY A 63 -9.93 6.99 2.63
C GLY A 63 -10.13 5.88 1.58
N ILE A 64 -9.39 4.77 1.68
CA ILE A 64 -9.68 3.56 0.90
C ILE A 64 -10.98 2.95 1.44
N THR A 65 -12.01 2.90 0.61
CA THR A 65 -13.31 2.29 0.95
C THR A 65 -13.49 0.87 0.40
N ASN A 66 -12.72 0.52 -0.63
CA ASN A 66 -12.70 -0.82 -1.22
C ASN A 66 -11.28 -1.18 -1.65
N LEU A 67 -10.95 -2.46 -1.53
CA LEU A 67 -9.72 -3.03 -2.07
C LEU A 67 -10.11 -4.06 -3.12
N ARG A 68 -9.74 -3.80 -4.38
CA ARG A 68 -9.97 -4.75 -5.46
C ARG A 68 -8.95 -5.87 -5.38
N LEU A 69 -9.44 -7.10 -5.16
CA LEU A 69 -8.61 -8.29 -5.06
C LEU A 69 -8.52 -9.06 -6.38
N ASP A 70 -9.18 -8.57 -7.44
CA ASP A 70 -9.14 -9.16 -8.78
C ASP A 70 -7.68 -9.30 -9.27
N ASP A 71 -6.85 -8.31 -8.93
CA ASP A 71 -5.40 -8.23 -9.22
C ASP A 71 -4.59 -9.35 -8.57
N LEU A 72 -5.14 -10.03 -7.54
CA LEU A 72 -4.51 -11.22 -6.95
C LEU A 72 -4.53 -12.42 -7.90
N ALA A 73 -5.50 -12.49 -8.83
CA ALA A 73 -5.70 -13.62 -9.73
C ALA A 73 -4.95 -13.50 -11.07
N GLN A 74 -4.48 -12.30 -11.45
CA GLN A 74 -3.86 -12.09 -12.76
C GLN A 74 -2.46 -12.71 -12.92
N THR A 75 -1.79 -13.16 -11.84
CA THR A 75 -0.45 -13.78 -11.94
C THR A 75 -0.46 -15.22 -12.46
N THR A 76 -1.64 -15.82 -12.70
CA THR A 76 -1.75 -17.17 -13.28
C THR A 76 -2.12 -17.17 -14.78
N SER A 77 -2.38 -16.01 -15.39
CA SER A 77 -2.86 -15.92 -16.78
C SER A 77 -1.77 -15.65 -17.84
N ASP A 78 -0.56 -15.26 -17.44
CA ASP A 78 0.52 -14.95 -18.41
C ASP A 78 1.16 -16.18 -19.05
N ALA A 79 0.67 -17.40 -18.76
CA ALA A 79 1.09 -18.64 -19.42
C ALA A 79 0.19 -19.09 -20.58
N LYS A 80 -0.87 -18.34 -20.93
CA LYS A 80 -1.78 -18.71 -22.04
C LYS A 80 -2.25 -17.51 -22.85
N SER A 81 -1.32 -16.78 -23.47
CA SER A 81 -1.60 -16.07 -24.73
C SER A 81 -0.30 -15.53 -25.35
N ARG A 82 0.48 -16.41 -25.98
CA ARG A 82 1.26 -16.16 -27.22
C ARG A 82 2.00 -17.42 -27.63
#